data_AF-A0A5K1D5M3-F1
#
_entry.id   AF-A0A5K1D5M3-F1
#
_cell.length_a   1.000
_cell.length_b   1.000
_cell.length_c   1.000
_cell.angle_alpha   90.00
_cell.angle_beta   90.00
_cell.angle_gamma   90.00
#
_symmetry.space_group_name_H-M   'P 1'
#
loop_
_entity.id
_entity.type
_entity.pdbx_description
1 polymer ?
#
loop_
_entity_poly.entity_id
_entity_poly.type
_entity_poly.pdbx_seq_one_letter_code
_entity_poly.pdbx_strand_id
1 'polypeptide(L)'
;RLASPPAPLAPYSSVIKRWLIHAKVMDITREGPAIGIDLGTTNSCVAVVEGNQVTIIHNDQGKFTTPSCIAFTESERLFGEAAKNQAPRNPTNTIT
;
A
#
# COMPACT_ATOMS: atom_id res chain seq x y z
N ARG A 1 40.05 -26.96 27.23
CA ARG A 1 38.59 -26.70 27.18
C ARG A 1 38.29 -26.07 25.82
N LEU A 2 38.12 -26.88 24.78
CA LEU A 2 37.79 -26.41 23.42
C LEU A 2 36.26 -26.33 23.33
N ALA A 3 35.72 -25.16 23.00
CA ALA A 3 34.29 -24.94 22.88
C ALA A 3 33.76 -25.62 21.59
N SER A 4 32.63 -26.32 21.70
CA SER A 4 31.95 -26.99 20.60
C SER A 4 31.49 -25.97 19.54
N PRO A 5 31.48 -26.32 18.24
CA PRO A 5 30.96 -25.44 17.20
C PRO A 5 29.44 -25.21 17.37
N PRO A 6 28.91 -24.03 17.02
CA PRO A 6 27.48 -23.74 17.13
C PRO A 6 26.68 -24.62 16.16
N ALA A 7 25.52 -25.09 16.61
CA ALA A 7 24.60 -25.91 15.82
C ALA A 7 24.12 -25.15 14.55
N PRO A 8 23.87 -25.87 13.44
CA PRO A 8 23.41 -25.23 12.21
C PRO A 8 22.04 -24.59 12.41
N LEU A 9 21.88 -23.35 11.93
CA LEU A 9 20.62 -22.63 11.94
C LEU A 9 19.59 -23.40 11.11
N ALA A 10 18.45 -23.71 11.72
CA ALA A 10 17.34 -24.39 11.05
C ALA A 10 16.87 -23.59 9.82
N PRO A 11 16.45 -24.26 8.72
CA PRO A 11 16.09 -23.57 7.50
C PRO A 11 14.88 -22.65 7.70
N TYR A 12 15.02 -21.43 7.17
CA TYR A 12 14.09 -20.28 7.18
C TYR A 12 12.68 -20.54 6.61
N SER A 13 12.31 -21.79 6.31
CA SER A 13 11.07 -22.16 5.60
C SER A 13 9.88 -22.47 6.51
N SER A 14 10.12 -22.72 7.79
CA SER A 14 9.08 -23.17 8.73
C SER A 14 8.24 -22.01 9.30
N VAL A 15 8.79 -20.80 9.38
CA VAL A 15 8.05 -19.61 9.86
C VAL A 15 7.06 -19.11 8.79
N ILE A 16 7.47 -19.11 7.51
CA ILE A 16 6.63 -18.64 6.39
C ILE A 16 5.46 -19.61 6.14
N LYS A 17 5.68 -20.92 6.25
CA LYS A 17 4.60 -21.92 6.07
C LYS A 17 3.50 -21.82 7.13
N ARG A 18 3.79 -21.32 8.34
CA ARG A 18 2.78 -21.20 9.40
C ARG A 18 1.84 -20.01 9.22
N TRP A 19 2.29 -18.95 8.55
CA TRP A 19 1.46 -17.79 8.20
C TRP A 19 0.49 -18.08 7.05
N LEU A 20 0.85 -18.95 6.11
CA LEU A 20 0.03 -19.24 4.93
C LEU A 20 -1.17 -20.17 5.19
N ILE A 21 -1.17 -20.96 6.28
CA ILE A 21 -2.20 -21.97 6.54
C ILE A 21 -3.33 -21.46 7.46
N HIS A 22 -3.16 -20.29 8.09
CA HIS A 22 -4.17 -19.68 8.97
C HIS A 22 -4.78 -18.38 8.44
N ALA A 23 -4.51 -17.99 7.19
CA ALA A 23 -5.33 -17.00 6.50
C ALA A 23 -6.67 -17.64 6.13
N LYS A 24 -7.45 -18.03 7.15
CA LYS A 24 -8.89 -18.17 7.02
C LYS A 24 -9.35 -16.80 6.55
N VAL A 25 -9.76 -16.72 5.30
CA VAL A 25 -10.52 -15.60 4.74
C VAL A 25 -11.60 -15.32 5.78
N MET A 26 -11.39 -14.26 6.56
CA MET A 26 -12.30 -13.90 7.64
C MET A 26 -13.57 -13.45 6.92
N ASP A 27 -14.67 -14.15 7.16
CA ASP A 27 -15.99 -13.69 6.77
C ASP A 27 -16.13 -12.23 7.22
N ILE A 28 -16.15 -11.31 6.25
CA ILE A 28 -16.44 -9.89 6.49
C ILE A 28 -17.90 -9.82 6.90
N THR A 29 -18.14 -10.09 8.18
CA THR A 29 -19.43 -9.96 8.85
C THR A 29 -19.58 -8.52 9.32
N ARG A 30 -19.65 -7.57 8.37
CA ARG A 30 -20.14 -6.21 8.61
C ARG A 30 -20.87 -5.75 7.35
N GLU A 31 -22.11 -5.32 7.49
CA GLU A 31 -22.97 -4.88 6.40
C GLU A 31 -22.32 -3.71 5.63
N GLY A 32 -21.75 -4.00 4.46
CA GLY A 32 -21.27 -2.99 3.52
C GLY A 32 -19.96 -3.36 2.80
N PRO A 33 -19.67 -2.69 1.67
CA PRO A 33 -18.39 -2.83 0.97
C PRO A 33 -17.21 -2.46 1.86
N ALA A 34 -16.12 -3.21 1.78
CA ALA A 34 -14.86 -2.86 2.44
C ALA A 34 -13.91 -2.16 1.46
N ILE A 35 -13.04 -1.27 1.96
CA ILE A 35 -12.05 -0.57 1.13
C ILE A 35 -10.64 -1.02 1.53
N GLY A 36 -9.87 -1.50 0.56
CA GLY A 36 -8.44 -1.74 0.68
C GLY A 36 -7.66 -0.51 0.19
N ILE A 37 -6.74 -0.02 1.02
CA ILE A 37 -5.87 1.12 0.69
C ILE A 37 -4.42 0.67 0.79
N ASP A 38 -3.67 0.84 -0.29
CA ASP A 38 -2.21 0.68 -0.31
C ASP A 38 -1.58 2.07 -0.31
N LEU A 39 -0.76 2.36 0.72
CA LEU A 39 -0.10 3.64 0.94
C LEU A 39 1.40 3.50 0.64
N GLY A 40 1.73 3.25 -0.63
CA GLY A 40 3.11 3.16 -1.09
C GLY A 40 3.83 4.51 -1.09
N THR A 41 5.16 4.49 -1.04
CA THR A 41 5.99 5.71 -1.02
C THR A 41 5.83 6.54 -2.29
N THR A 42 5.78 5.91 -3.47
CA THR A 42 5.71 6.63 -4.76
C THR A 42 4.29 6.74 -5.30
N ASN A 43 3.49 5.68 -5.14
CA ASN A 43 2.11 5.65 -5.58
C ASN A 43 1.26 4.94 -4.53
N SER A 44 -0.01 5.32 -4.49
CA SER A 44 -1.05 4.68 -3.70
C SER A 44 -2.10 4.08 -4.62
N CYS A 45 -2.82 3.05 -4.15
CA CYS A 45 -3.96 2.47 -4.85
C CYS A 45 -5.11 2.20 -3.89
N VAL A 46 -6.32 2.09 -4.44
CA VAL A 46 -7.53 1.83 -3.67
C VAL A 46 -8.40 0.81 -4.39
N ALA A 47 -8.93 -0.14 -3.63
CA ALA A 47 -9.82 -1.17 -4.13
C ALA A 47 -11.04 -1.31 -3.23
N VAL A 48 -12.18 -1.66 -3.82
CA VAL A 48 -13.39 -2.04 -3.08
C VAL A 48 -13.51 -3.56 -3.08
N VAL A 49 -13.88 -4.12 -1.93
CA VAL A 49 -14.15 -5.54 -1.72
C VAL A 49 -15.64 -5.69 -1.42
N GLU A 50 -16.34 -6.37 -2.32
CA GLU A 50 -17.78 -6.66 -2.23
C GLU A 50 -17.99 -8.17 -2.37
N GLY A 51 -18.43 -8.80 -1.28
CA GLY A 51 -18.53 -10.26 -1.23
C GLY A 51 -17.20 -10.95 -1.51
N ASN A 52 -17.12 -11.67 -2.64
CA ASN A 52 -15.91 -12.38 -3.07
C ASN A 52 -15.22 -11.73 -4.27
N GLN A 53 -15.55 -10.47 -4.58
CA GLN A 53 -14.98 -9.71 -5.68
C GLN A 53 -14.16 -8.53 -5.16
N VAL A 54 -13.02 -8.29 -5.80
CA VAL A 54 -12.16 -7.12 -5.58
C VAL A 54 -12.10 -6.32 -6.86
N THR A 55 -12.39 -5.02 -6.77
CA THR A 55 -12.34 -4.10 -7.92
C THR A 55 -11.40 -2.93 -7.58
N ILE A 56 -10.39 -2.71 -8.42
CA ILE A 56 -9.49 -1.55 -8.28
C ILE A 56 -10.21 -0.32 -8.82
N ILE A 57 -10.16 0.77 -8.06
CA ILE A 57 -10.83 2.02 -8.41
C ILE A 57 -9.85 2.88 -9.22
N HIS A 58 -10.31 3.40 -10.35
CA HIS A 58 -9.56 4.38 -11.12
C HIS A 58 -9.62 5.76 -10.46
N ASN A 59 -8.53 6.51 -10.57
CA ASN A 59 -8.56 7.95 -10.29
C ASN A 59 -9.26 8.74 -11.42
N ASP A 60 -9.38 10.05 -11.24
CA ASP A 60 -9.97 10.98 -12.21
C ASP A 60 -9.26 11.00 -13.58
N GLN A 61 -8.00 10.57 -13.63
CA GLN A 61 -7.20 10.41 -14.85
C GLN A 61 -7.34 9.01 -15.48
N GLY A 62 -8.19 8.14 -14.94
CA GLY A 62 -8.39 6.77 -15.44
C GLY A 62 -7.27 5.80 -15.09
N LYS A 63 -6.39 6.14 -14.14
CA LYS A 63 -5.29 5.26 -13.70
C LYS A 63 -5.66 4.49 -12.44
N PHE A 64 -5.14 3.27 -12.31
CA PHE A 64 -5.31 2.42 -11.13
C PHE A 64 -4.44 2.82 -9.93
N THR A 65 -3.50 3.74 -10.13
CA THR A 65 -2.58 4.22 -9.10
C THR A 65 -2.53 5.74 -9.14
N THR A 66 -2.47 6.36 -7.97
CA THR A 66 -2.30 7.80 -7.82
C THR A 66 -0.94 8.09 -7.20
N PRO A 67 -0.15 9.05 -7.71
CA PRO A 67 1.10 9.45 -7.08
C PRO A 67 0.89 9.83 -5.61
N SER A 68 1.78 9.36 -4.73
CA SER A 68 1.77 9.69 -3.30
C SER A 68 2.36 11.08 -3.06
N CYS A 69 1.80 12.09 -3.75
CA CYS A 69 2.31 13.45 -3.77
C CYS A 69 1.24 14.45 -3.34
N ILE A 70 1.65 15.47 -2.58
CA ILE A 70 0.81 16.60 -2.16
C ILE A 70 1.54 17.90 -2.48
N ALA A 71 0.87 18.85 -3.12
CA ALA A 71 1.41 20.20 -3.34
C ALA A 71 0.51 21.24 -2.69
N PHE A 72 1.12 22.16 -1.95
CA PHE A 72 0.43 23.28 -1.32
C PHE A 72 0.55 24.52 -2.21
N THR A 73 -0.59 25.13 -2.52
CA THR A 73 -0.66 26.44 -3.16
C THR A 73 -1.27 27.46 -2.19
N GLU A 74 -1.34 28.73 -2.58
CA GLU A 74 -1.98 29.76 -1.77
C GLU A 74 -3.48 29.51 -1.59
N SER A 75 -4.13 28.89 -2.58
CA SER A 75 -5.59 28.71 -2.63
C SER A 75 -6.04 27.32 -2.23
N GLU A 76 -5.24 26.29 -2.46
CA GLU A 76 -5.68 24.90 -2.33
C GLU A 76 -4.54 23.91 -2.07
N ARG A 77 -4.95 22.65 -1.86
CA ARG A 77 -4.04 21.50 -1.77
C ARG A 77 -4.30 20.62 -2.96
N LEU A 78 -3.27 20.38 -3.76
CA LEU A 78 -3.30 19.48 -4.91
C LEU A 78 -2.81 18.10 -4.47
N PHE A 79 -3.34 17.06 -5.11
CA PHE A 79 -3.01 15.66 -4.83
C PHE A 79 -2.68 14.91 -6.13
N GLY A 80 -1.95 13.80 -6.02
CA GLY A 80 -1.75 12.88 -7.14
C GLY A 80 -0.99 13.50 -8.32
N GLU A 81 -1.47 13.25 -9.54
CA GLU A 81 -0.93 13.82 -10.77
C GLU A 81 -0.80 15.35 -10.71
N ALA A 82 -1.81 16.06 -10.21
CA ALA A 82 -1.79 17.51 -10.14
C ALA A 82 -0.65 18.02 -9.25
N ALA A 83 -0.44 17.39 -8.09
CA ALA A 83 0.68 17.70 -7.20
C ALA A 83 2.03 17.37 -7.83
N LYS A 84 2.16 16.17 -8.41
CA LYS A 84 3.40 15.71 -9.06
C LYS A 84 3.83 16.66 -10.19
N ASN A 85 2.87 17.19 -10.94
CA ASN A 85 3.13 18.14 -12.03
C ASN A 85 3.57 19.53 -11.54
N GLN A 86 3.38 19.85 -10.26
CA GLN A 86 3.88 21.09 -9.65
C GLN A 86 5.33 20.96 -9.17
N ALA A 87 5.84 19.75 -8.91
CA ALA A 87 7.17 19.55 -8.35
C ALA A 87 8.30 20.32 -9.07
N PRO A 88 8.33 20.43 -10.42
CA PRO A 88 9.36 21.22 -11.10
C PRO A 88 9.26 22.75 -10.89
N ARG A 89 8.06 23.28 -10.62
CA ARG A 89 7.80 24.73 -10.49
C ARG A 89 7.65 25.19 -9.04
N ASN A 90 7.22 24.29 -8.16
CA ASN A 90 6.94 24.54 -6.75
C ASN A 90 7.58 23.45 -5.88
N PRO A 91 8.91 23.22 -5.97
CA PRO A 91 9.57 22.09 -5.31
C PRO A 91 9.49 22.17 -3.79
N THR A 92 9.62 23.37 -3.21
CA THR A 92 9.64 23.55 -1.74
C THR A 92 8.29 23.25 -1.10
N ASN A 93 7.18 23.45 -1.82
CA ASN A 93 5.83 23.21 -1.30
C ASN A 93 5.19 21.95 -1.90
N THR A 94 5.98 21.07 -2.53
CA THR A 94 5.52 19.78 -3.06
C THR A 94 6.25 18.66 -2.35
N ILE A 95 5.49 17.79 -1.68
CA ILE A 95 5.98 16.63 -0.93
C ILE A 95 5.75 15.39 -1.78
N THR A 96 6.79 14.58 -1.98
CA THR A 96 6.81 13.39 -2.83
C THR A 96 7.55 12.23 -2.18
#